data_AF-A0A086JRM3-F1
#
_entry.id   AF-A0A086JRM3-F1
#
_cell.length_a   1.000
_cell.length_b   1.000
_cell.length_c   1.000
_cell.angle_alpha   90.00
_cell.angle_beta   90.00
_cell.angle_gamma   90.00
#
_symmetry.space_group_name_H-M   'P 1'
#
loop_
_entity.id
_entity.type
_entity.pdbx_description
1 polymer ?
#
loop_
_entity_poly.entity_id
_entity_poly.type
_entity_poly.pdbx_seq_one_letter_code
_entity_poly.pdbx_strand_id
1 'polypeptide(L)'
;MLQDFIHGDNDPDDDNGHGTASAGIIAAEPNNHIGMAGICWGCEIMILKALNKDIKGTVSSFARAIDYALGKGVKISNNSYGGRGSGFHGLEQAVERARAAGMIFVAAAGNYNGNNDND
;
A
#
# COMPACT_ATOMS: atom_id res chain seq x y z
N MET A 1 14.79 -1.12 0.36
CA MET A 1 14.45 -2.46 0.89
C MET A 1 13.06 -2.77 0.40
N LEU A 2 12.95 -3.80 -0.41
CA LEU A 2 11.78 -4.18 -1.19
C LEU A 2 11.33 -5.58 -0.73
N GLN A 3 10.03 -5.87 -0.75
CA GLN A 3 9.51 -7.18 -0.33
C GLN A 3 8.25 -7.56 -1.11
N ASP A 4 8.22 -8.80 -1.59
CA ASP A 4 7.04 -9.46 -2.12
C ASP A 4 6.45 -10.43 -1.10
N PHE A 5 5.23 -10.14 -0.63
CA PHE A 5 4.46 -10.97 0.29
C PHE A 5 3.55 -11.99 -0.42
N ILE A 6 3.47 -11.95 -1.75
CA ILE A 6 2.77 -12.93 -2.58
C ILE A 6 3.68 -14.14 -2.84
N HIS A 7 4.91 -13.92 -3.27
CA HIS A 7 5.88 -15.00 -3.55
C HIS A 7 6.87 -15.25 -2.41
N GLY A 8 6.99 -14.33 -1.45
CA GLY A 8 7.82 -14.50 -0.26
C GLY A 8 9.31 -14.22 -0.50
N ASP A 9 9.63 -13.36 -1.47
CA ASP A 9 10.99 -12.94 -1.81
C ASP A 9 11.12 -11.41 -1.77
N ASN A 10 12.27 -10.89 -2.21
CA ASN A 10 12.57 -9.46 -2.16
C ASN A 10 12.36 -8.76 -3.51
N ASP A 11 11.60 -9.36 -4.43
CA ASP A 11 11.35 -8.85 -5.77
C ASP A 11 9.88 -8.46 -5.98
N PRO A 12 9.48 -7.22 -5.61
CA PRO A 12 8.08 -6.80 -5.68
C PRO A 12 7.71 -6.30 -7.09
N ASP A 13 8.10 -7.02 -8.14
CA ASP A 13 7.80 -6.62 -9.51
C ASP A 13 6.28 -6.49 -9.74
N ASP A 14 5.90 -5.47 -10.50
CA ASP A 14 4.50 -5.15 -10.73
C ASP A 14 3.98 -5.82 -12.01
N ASP A 15 3.48 -7.04 -11.84
CA ASP A 15 2.84 -7.86 -12.86
C ASP A 15 1.39 -7.46 -13.20
N ASN A 16 0.90 -6.31 -12.70
CA ASN A 16 -0.44 -5.79 -12.98
C ASN A 16 -0.43 -4.35 -13.50
N GLY A 17 0.38 -3.47 -12.92
CA GLY A 17 0.48 -2.04 -13.23
C GLY A 17 -0.24 -1.13 -12.21
N HIS A 18 -1.14 -1.66 -11.38
CA HIS A 18 -1.87 -0.89 -10.36
C HIS A 18 -0.93 -0.25 -9.31
N GLY A 19 0.11 -0.99 -8.91
CA GLY A 19 1.10 -0.49 -7.95
C GLY A 19 1.95 0.63 -8.54
N THR A 20 2.41 0.44 -9.77
CA THR A 20 3.20 1.40 -10.54
C THR A 20 2.44 2.70 -10.77
N ALA A 21 1.16 2.62 -11.16
CA ALA A 21 0.31 3.80 -11.32
C ALA A 21 0.16 4.58 -10.01
N SER A 22 -0.06 3.87 -8.88
CA SER A 22 -0.17 4.50 -7.57
C SER A 22 1.15 5.17 -7.13
N ALA A 23 2.29 4.49 -7.32
CA ALA A 23 3.61 5.03 -7.00
C ALA A 23 3.95 6.27 -7.86
N GLY A 24 3.57 6.25 -9.14
CA GLY A 24 3.78 7.37 -10.05
C GLY A 24 3.02 8.64 -9.63
N ILE A 25 1.76 8.52 -9.22
CA ILE A 25 0.98 9.66 -8.69
C ILE A 25 1.69 10.28 -7.48
N ILE A 26 2.27 9.45 -6.61
CA ILE A 26 2.94 9.93 -5.40
C ILE A 26 4.30 10.56 -5.71
N ALA A 27 5.17 9.89 -6.48
CA ALA A 27 6.59 10.25 -6.56
C ALA A 27 7.23 10.00 -7.94
N ALA A 28 6.47 10.05 -9.05
CA ALA A 28 7.10 10.09 -10.37
C ALA A 28 8.10 11.26 -10.46
N GLU A 29 9.26 11.00 -11.05
CA GLU A 29 10.37 11.95 -11.13
C GLU A 29 9.94 13.21 -11.89
N PRO A 30 10.05 14.41 -11.26
CA PRO A 30 9.68 15.66 -11.91
C PRO A 30 10.76 16.16 -12.87
N ASN A 31 10.40 17.04 -13.79
CA ASN A 31 11.32 17.81 -14.66
C ASN A 31 12.27 16.97 -15.55
N ASN A 32 11.93 15.71 -15.85
CA ASN A 32 12.70 14.86 -16.76
C ASN A 32 12.15 14.83 -18.21
N HIS A 33 11.12 15.63 -18.50
CA HIS A 33 10.42 15.70 -19.80
C HIS A 33 9.77 14.39 -20.26
N ILE A 34 9.52 13.43 -19.36
CA ILE A 34 8.90 12.14 -19.66
C ILE A 34 7.65 11.96 -18.80
N GLY A 35 6.51 11.64 -19.43
CA GLY A 35 5.30 11.25 -18.71
C GLY A 35 4.71 12.36 -17.82
N MET A 36 4.66 12.11 -16.50
CA MET A 36 4.04 12.98 -15.49
C MET A 36 4.97 13.23 -14.30
N ALA A 37 4.69 14.28 -13.52
CA ALA A 37 5.34 14.51 -12.24
C ALA A 37 4.46 14.00 -11.08
N GLY A 38 5.09 13.37 -10.09
CA GLY A 38 4.43 12.98 -8.86
C GLY A 38 4.11 14.19 -7.97
N ILE A 39 3.31 13.98 -6.93
CA ILE A 39 2.94 15.02 -5.97
C ILE A 39 4.11 15.35 -5.02
N CYS A 40 4.87 14.35 -4.58
CA CYS A 40 5.97 14.48 -3.65
C CYS A 40 7.34 14.27 -4.33
N TRP A 41 7.96 15.38 -4.72
CA TRP A 41 9.20 15.38 -5.53
C TRP A 41 10.45 14.92 -4.78
N GLY A 42 10.42 14.92 -3.45
CA GLY A 42 11.53 14.49 -2.58
C GLY A 42 11.23 13.24 -1.76
N CYS A 43 10.13 12.54 -2.05
CA CYS A 43 9.79 11.31 -1.33
C CYS A 43 10.58 10.13 -1.87
N GLU A 44 11.13 9.33 -0.95
CA GLU A 44 11.60 7.98 -1.26
C GLU A 44 10.43 6.99 -1.10
N ILE A 45 10.30 6.05 -2.04
CA ILE A 45 9.24 5.04 -2.03
C ILE A 45 9.81 3.67 -1.63
N MET A 46 9.15 3.03 -0.66
CA MET A 46 9.33 1.62 -0.35
C MET A 46 8.19 0.82 -1.00
N ILE A 47 8.54 -0.09 -1.94
CA ILE A 47 7.55 -0.96 -2.58
C ILE A 47 7.41 -2.26 -1.77
N LEU A 48 6.18 -2.54 -1.33
CA LEU A 48 5.79 -3.78 -0.67
C LEU A 48 4.64 -4.41 -1.47
N LYS A 49 4.91 -5.50 -2.18
CA LYS A 49 3.90 -6.18 -2.98
C LYS A 49 3.06 -7.09 -2.09
N ALA A 50 1.78 -6.76 -1.97
CA ALA A 50 0.80 -7.54 -1.19
C ALA A 50 -0.46 -7.90 -2.00
N LEU A 51 -0.42 -7.62 -3.31
CA LEU A 51 -1.43 -7.99 -4.30
C LEU A 51 -0.75 -8.75 -5.44
N ASN A 52 -1.40 -9.80 -5.94
CA ASN A 52 -0.98 -10.54 -7.11
C ASN A 52 -1.41 -9.84 -8.42
N LYS A 53 -1.04 -10.43 -9.57
CA LYS A 53 -1.40 -9.96 -10.92
C LYS A 53 -2.89 -9.69 -11.17
N ASP A 54 -3.79 -10.29 -10.39
CA ASP A 54 -5.25 -10.14 -10.52
C ASP A 54 -5.84 -9.14 -9.50
N ILE A 55 -4.98 -8.33 -8.86
CA ILE A 55 -5.32 -7.37 -7.80
C ILE A 55 -6.02 -8.08 -6.62
N LYS A 56 -5.50 -9.25 -6.23
CA LYS A 56 -5.96 -10.01 -5.07
C LYS A 56 -4.85 -10.18 -4.05
N GLY A 57 -5.21 -10.07 -2.78
CA GLY A 57 -4.31 -10.27 -1.65
C GLY A 57 -5.07 -10.87 -0.47
N THR A 58 -4.34 -11.15 0.61
CA THR A 58 -4.89 -11.75 1.83
C THR A 58 -4.74 -10.79 3.00
N VAL A 59 -5.60 -10.93 4.01
CA VAL A 59 -5.46 -10.20 5.29
C VAL A 59 -4.05 -10.38 5.87
N SER A 60 -3.48 -11.58 5.75
CA SER A 60 -2.12 -11.88 6.24
C SER A 60 -1.03 -11.13 5.46
N SER A 61 -1.11 -11.08 4.12
CA SER A 61 -0.11 -10.35 3.31
C SER A 61 -0.15 -8.85 3.59
N PHE A 62 -1.36 -8.26 3.75
CA PHE A 62 -1.50 -6.85 4.12
C PHE A 62 -0.96 -6.55 5.52
N ALA A 63 -1.35 -7.35 6.53
CA ALA A 63 -0.87 -7.15 7.90
C ALA A 63 0.66 -7.25 8.00
N ARG A 64 1.27 -8.26 7.34
CA ARG A 64 2.72 -8.42 7.30
C ARG A 64 3.44 -7.27 6.59
N ALA A 65 2.85 -6.73 5.52
CA ALA A 65 3.41 -5.58 4.82
C ALA A 65 3.42 -4.33 5.71
N ILE A 66 2.31 -4.08 6.44
CA ILE A 66 2.22 -2.96 7.39
C ILE A 66 3.26 -3.08 8.50
N ASP A 67 3.37 -4.26 9.12
CA ASP A 67 4.36 -4.50 10.18
C ASP A 67 5.80 -4.36 9.67
N TYR A 68 6.07 -4.81 8.45
CA TYR A 68 7.37 -4.65 7.81
C TYR A 68 7.69 -3.17 7.58
N ALA A 69 6.76 -2.40 6.99
CA ALA A 69 6.91 -0.97 6.77
C ALA A 69 7.21 -0.24 8.10
N LEU A 70 6.44 -0.57 9.14
CA LEU A 70 6.62 -0.01 10.48
C LEU A 70 8.01 -0.33 11.04
N GLY A 71 8.46 -1.58 10.94
CA GLY A 71 9.80 -2.02 11.36
C GLY A 71 10.95 -1.37 10.59
N LYS A 72 10.68 -0.85 9.39
CA LYS A 72 11.63 -0.05 8.59
C LYS A 72 11.52 1.46 8.83
N GLY A 73 10.64 1.90 9.73
CA GLY A 73 10.50 3.31 10.09
C GLY A 73 9.74 4.16 9.07
N VAL A 74 8.94 3.53 8.20
CA VAL A 74 8.06 4.22 7.26
C VAL A 74 7.11 5.15 8.02
N LYS A 75 6.92 6.37 7.52
CA LYS A 75 6.10 7.41 8.18
C LYS A 75 4.67 7.48 7.63
N ILE A 76 4.51 7.18 6.35
CA ILE A 76 3.22 7.23 5.65
C ILE A 76 3.13 5.99 4.77
N SER A 77 2.02 5.25 4.85
CA SER A 77 1.70 4.15 3.94
C SER A 77 0.48 4.50 3.09
N ASN A 78 0.54 4.17 1.80
CA ASN A 78 -0.57 4.27 0.87
C ASN A 78 -1.11 2.86 0.58
N ASN A 79 -2.37 2.62 0.92
CA ASN A 79 -2.98 1.30 0.93
C ASN A 79 -4.18 1.29 -0.02
N SER A 80 -3.88 1.25 -1.32
CA SER A 80 -4.88 1.24 -2.40
C SER A 80 -5.49 -0.16 -2.61
N TYR A 81 -6.01 -0.75 -1.54
CA TYR A 81 -6.73 -2.01 -1.55
C TYR A 81 -7.89 -1.93 -0.57
N GLY A 82 -8.84 -2.85 -0.69
CA GLY A 82 -10.00 -2.90 0.19
C GLY A 82 -10.78 -4.20 0.01
N GLY A 83 -11.73 -4.44 0.91
CA GLY A 83 -12.60 -5.58 0.90
C GLY A 83 -13.83 -5.34 1.77
N ARG A 84 -14.88 -6.15 1.57
CA ARG A 84 -16.10 -6.14 2.39
C ARG A 84 -16.29 -7.51 3.03
N GLY A 85 -16.95 -7.55 4.18
CA GLY A 85 -17.23 -8.78 4.92
C GLY A 85 -16.55 -8.81 6.28
N SER A 86 -16.17 -10.00 6.73
CA SER A 86 -15.53 -10.22 8.03
C SER A 86 -14.16 -10.91 7.88
N GLY A 87 -13.45 -11.10 8.99
CA GLY A 87 -12.15 -11.77 9.00
C GLY A 87 -10.95 -10.82 8.89
N PHE A 88 -11.15 -9.51 9.10
CA PHE A 88 -10.09 -8.49 9.00
C PHE A 88 -9.30 -8.27 10.29
N HIS A 89 -9.55 -9.04 11.34
CA HIS A 89 -8.94 -8.82 12.66
C HIS A 89 -7.42 -8.70 12.64
N GLY A 90 -6.73 -9.55 11.86
CA GLY A 90 -5.27 -9.46 11.74
C GLY A 90 -4.79 -8.16 11.09
N LEU A 91 -5.54 -7.63 10.13
CA LEU A 91 -5.27 -6.35 9.49
C LEU A 91 -5.61 -5.18 10.42
N GLU A 92 -6.74 -5.23 11.12
CA GLU A 92 -7.14 -4.23 12.13
C GLU A 92 -6.04 -4.06 13.19
N GLN A 93 -5.50 -5.17 13.71
CA GLN A 93 -4.41 -5.13 14.68
C GLN A 93 -3.13 -4.52 14.11
N ALA A 94 -2.80 -4.78 12.83
CA ALA A 94 -1.62 -4.20 12.18
C ALA A 94 -1.78 -2.69 11.98
N VAL A 95 -2.97 -2.24 11.56
CA VAL A 95 -3.31 -0.82 11.44
C VAL A 95 -3.25 -0.14 12.81
N GLU A 96 -3.73 -0.78 13.87
CA GLU A 96 -3.65 -0.23 15.23
C GLU A 96 -2.20 -0.11 15.72
N ARG A 97 -1.33 -1.08 15.42
CA ARG A 97 0.12 -0.97 15.70
C ARG A 97 0.75 0.19 14.95
N ALA A 98 0.44 0.34 13.65
CA ALA A 98 0.91 1.46 12.83
C ALA A 98 0.47 2.81 13.42
N ARG A 99 -0.81 2.93 13.79
CA ARG A 99 -1.39 4.12 14.40
C ARG A 99 -0.72 4.46 15.73
N ALA A 100 -0.55 3.46 16.61
CA ALA A 100 0.08 3.62 17.91
C ALA A 100 1.55 4.09 17.81
N ALA A 101 2.24 3.71 16.73
CA ALA A 101 3.60 4.13 16.44
C ALA A 101 3.70 5.45 15.64
N GLY A 102 2.57 6.10 15.33
CA GLY A 102 2.52 7.36 14.61
C GLY A 102 2.74 7.26 13.09
N MET A 103 2.61 6.07 12.51
CA MET A 103 2.60 5.91 11.05
C MET A 103 1.22 6.30 10.50
N ILE A 104 1.19 7.21 9.53
CA ILE A 104 -0.04 7.62 8.84
C ILE A 104 -0.45 6.52 7.87
N PHE A 105 -1.63 5.95 8.05
CA PHE A 105 -2.22 4.94 7.18
C PHE A 105 -3.26 5.59 6.26
N VAL A 106 -2.94 5.74 4.97
CA VAL A 106 -3.86 6.28 3.95
C VAL A 106 -4.53 5.12 3.23
N ALA A 107 -5.86 5.14 3.15
CA ALA A 107 -6.66 4.05 2.58
C ALA A 107 -7.61 4.57 1.49
N ALA A 108 -7.89 3.72 0.51
CA ALA A 108 -8.94 3.99 -0.47
C ALA A 108 -10.33 3.78 0.18
N ALA A 109 -11.26 4.67 -0.13
CA ALA A 109 -12.65 4.62 0.32
C ALA A 109 -13.43 3.38 -0.18
N GLY A 110 -12.98 2.76 -1.27
CA GLY A 110 -13.64 1.63 -1.94
C GLY A 110 -14.51 2.05 -3.14
N ASN A 111 -14.67 1.14 -4.10
CA ASN A 111 -15.33 1.38 -5.39
C ASN A 111 -16.68 0.63 -5.50
N TYR A 112 -17.43 0.60 -4.40
CA TYR A 112 -18.67 -0.19 -4.30
C TYR A 112 -19.95 0.63 -4.47
N ASN A 113 -19.84 1.91 -4.84
CA ASN A 113 -20.96 2.84 -4.99
C ASN A 113 -21.86 2.91 -3.73
N GLY A 114 -21.25 2.86 -2.55
CA GLY A 114 -21.94 2.95 -1.26
C GLY A 114 -21.46 4.14 -0.43
N ASN A 115 -22.28 4.57 0.52
CA ASN A 115 -21.87 5.52 1.55
C ASN A 115 -21.00 4.80 2.59
N ASN A 116 -19.80 5.31 2.84
CA ASN A 116 -18.82 4.79 3.79
C ASN A 116 -18.62 5.69 5.02
N ASP A 117 -19.46 6.71 5.21
CA ASP A 117 -19.43 7.58 6.39
C ASP A 117 -19.85 6.86 7.68
N ASN A 118 -20.50 5.69 7.55
CA ASN A 118 -20.99 4.89 8.67
C ASN A 118 -20.35 3.48 8.73
N ASP A 119 -19.29 3.25 7.95
CA ASP A 119 -18.55 1.98 7.94
C ASP A 119 -17.56 1.88 9.12
#